data_AF-A0A3S0CH19-F1
#
_entry.id   AF-A0A3S0CH19-F1
#
_cell.length_a   1.000
_cell.length_b   1.000
_cell.length_c   1.000
_cell.angle_alpha   90.00
_cell.angle_beta   90.00
_cell.angle_gamma   90.00
#
_symmetry.space_group_name_H-M   'P 1'
#
loop_
_entity.id
_entity.type
_entity.pdbx_description
1 polymer ?
#
loop_
_entity_poly.entity_id
_entity_poly.type
_entity_poly.pdbx_seq_one_letter_code
_entity_poly.pdbx_strand_id
1 'polypeptide(L)'
;MDMRLIEEGTHIAEKAHRFRTTLGAVNARIVVLAHFVGARLDTEGEVQQILDRSNPAFRQQVGQPNMHSGHAGRAAQRAWEELRGLIVLRCDLVKNALQALGLGLTYEVTSQVEQALARKGIKPGADGFHLQMQMDRIVGTNIDQSIP
;
A
#
# COMPACT_ATOMS: atom_id res chain seq x y z
N MET A 1 -10.93 36.97 -12.62
CA MET A 1 -10.58 35.56 -12.35
C MET A 1 -9.08 35.50 -12.25
N ASP A 2 -8.56 35.18 -11.08
CA ASP A 2 -7.14 35.34 -10.73
C ASP A 2 -6.31 34.20 -11.34
N MET A 3 -5.30 34.54 -12.15
CA MET A 3 -4.46 33.59 -12.89
C MET A 3 -3.70 32.64 -11.94
N ARG A 4 -3.41 33.08 -10.71
CA ARG A 4 -2.76 32.25 -9.68
C ARG A 4 -3.63 31.11 -9.17
N LEU A 5 -4.95 31.32 -9.06
CA LEU A 5 -5.89 30.28 -8.63
C LEU A 5 -6.04 29.15 -9.67
N ILE A 6 -5.86 29.48 -10.95
CA ILE A 6 -5.90 28.50 -12.05
C ILE A 6 -4.61 27.65 -12.05
N GLU A 7 -3.45 28.26 -11.85
CA GLU A 7 -2.16 27.55 -11.80
C GLU A 7 -2.07 26.63 -10.57
N GLU A 8 -2.50 27.08 -9.39
CA GLU A 8 -2.55 26.26 -8.18
C GLU A 8 -3.51 25.08 -8.33
N GLY A 9 -4.71 25.30 -8.88
CA GLY A 9 -5.67 24.22 -9.14
C GLY A 9 -5.14 23.18 -10.14
N THR A 10 -4.43 23.62 -11.18
CA THR A 10 -3.83 22.74 -12.19
C THR A 10 -2.73 21.86 -11.56
N HIS A 11 -1.91 22.43 -10.68
CA HIS A 11 -0.83 21.69 -10.02
C HIS A 11 -1.34 20.65 -9.01
N ILE A 12 -2.41 20.95 -8.27
CA ILE A 12 -3.06 19.99 -7.36
C ILE A 12 -3.65 18.82 -8.15
N ALA A 13 -4.35 19.09 -9.25
CA ALA A 13 -4.93 18.05 -10.10
C ALA A 13 -3.85 17.13 -10.70
N GLU A 14 -2.72 17.68 -11.11
CA GLU A 14 -1.59 16.90 -11.65
C GLU A 14 -0.95 16.01 -10.57
N LYS A 15 -0.76 16.54 -9.35
CA LYS A 15 -0.29 15.75 -8.20
C LYS A 15 -1.24 14.61 -7.85
N ALA A 16 -2.55 14.88 -7.82
CA ALA A 16 -3.56 13.87 -7.56
C ALA A 16 -3.57 12.79 -8.64
N HIS A 17 -3.44 13.16 -9.91
CA HIS A 17 -3.36 12.21 -11.02
C HIS A 17 -2.12 11.32 -10.92
N ARG A 18 -0.94 11.90 -10.66
CA ARG A 18 0.30 11.14 -10.44
C ARG A 18 0.16 10.16 -9.28
N PHE A 19 -0.35 10.63 -8.15
CA PHE A 19 -0.58 9.79 -6.98
C PHE A 19 -1.51 8.62 -7.30
N ARG A 20 -2.66 8.87 -7.94
CA ARG A 20 -3.62 7.84 -8.36
C ARG A 20 -2.97 6.77 -9.25
N THR A 21 -2.23 7.20 -10.26
CA THR A 21 -1.59 6.29 -11.22
C THR A 21 -0.51 5.44 -10.55
N THR A 22 0.37 6.06 -9.75
CA THR A 22 1.44 5.35 -9.05
C THR A 22 0.88 4.40 -7.98
N LEU A 23 -0.07 4.86 -7.15
CA LEU A 23 -0.70 4.05 -6.12
C LEU A 23 -1.40 2.83 -6.73
N GLY A 24 -2.16 3.01 -7.82
CA GLY A 24 -2.83 1.90 -8.50
C GLY A 24 -1.87 0.86 -9.06
N ALA A 25 -0.72 1.29 -9.62
CA ALA A 25 0.31 0.37 -10.10
C ALA A 25 0.96 -0.41 -8.95
N VAL A 26 1.28 0.27 -7.84
CA VAL A 26 1.87 -0.35 -6.64
C VAL A 26 0.91 -1.37 -6.03
N ASN A 27 -0.36 -1.00 -5.80
CA ASN A 27 -1.36 -1.88 -5.20
C ASN A 27 -1.59 -3.14 -6.06
N ALA A 28 -1.70 -2.99 -7.38
CA ALA A 28 -1.82 -4.12 -8.29
C ALA A 28 -0.62 -5.07 -8.20
N ARG A 29 0.61 -4.52 -8.12
CA ARG A 29 1.83 -5.33 -8.01
C ARG A 29 1.93 -6.04 -6.67
N ILE A 30 1.53 -5.39 -5.57
CA ILE A 30 1.44 -6.00 -4.23
C ILE A 30 0.52 -7.22 -4.28
N VAL A 31 -0.68 -7.10 -4.86
CA VAL A 31 -1.63 -8.23 -4.98
C VAL A 31 -1.03 -9.39 -5.76
N VAL A 32 -0.41 -9.10 -6.90
CA VAL A 32 0.21 -10.14 -7.75
C VAL A 32 1.34 -10.86 -7.01
N LEU A 33 2.21 -10.10 -6.34
CA LEU A 33 3.32 -10.69 -5.58
C LEU A 33 2.82 -11.50 -4.39
N ALA A 34 1.87 -10.96 -3.63
CA ALA A 34 1.27 -11.66 -2.50
C ALA A 34 0.64 -12.99 -2.93
N HIS A 35 -0.09 -12.99 -4.04
CA HIS A 35 -0.62 -14.23 -4.62
C HIS A 35 0.50 -15.19 -5.05
N PHE A 36 1.53 -14.69 -5.76
CA PHE A 36 2.64 -15.50 -6.26
C PHE A 36 3.44 -16.19 -5.14
N VAL A 37 3.66 -15.49 -4.01
CA VAL A 37 4.43 -16.03 -2.88
C VAL A 37 3.56 -16.65 -1.78
N GLY A 38 2.23 -16.64 -1.93
CA GLY A 38 1.29 -17.12 -0.91
C GLY A 38 1.28 -16.27 0.37
N ALA A 39 1.59 -14.97 0.26
CA ALA A 39 1.53 -14.05 1.38
C ALA A 39 0.08 -13.71 1.74
N ARG A 40 -0.21 -13.64 3.03
CA ARG A 40 -1.46 -13.11 3.56
C ARG A 40 -1.25 -11.66 3.94
N LEU A 41 -2.24 -10.83 3.65
CA LEU A 41 -2.24 -9.40 3.92
C LEU A 41 -3.56 -8.97 4.60
N ASP A 42 -4.28 -9.93 5.21
CA ASP A 42 -5.63 -9.72 5.73
C ASP A 42 -5.63 -8.88 7.01
N THR A 43 -4.49 -8.86 7.71
CA THR A 43 -4.33 -8.21 9.02
C THR A 43 -3.06 -7.36 9.12
N GLU A 44 -3.09 -6.33 9.98
CA GLU A 44 -1.90 -5.52 10.28
C GLU A 44 -0.73 -6.38 10.79
N GLY A 45 -1.01 -7.45 11.56
CA GLY A 45 0.00 -8.37 12.06
C GLY A 45 0.72 -9.15 10.96
N GLU A 46 0.00 -9.60 9.93
CA GLU A 46 0.61 -10.31 8.79
C GLU A 46 1.48 -9.36 7.95
N VAL A 47 1.00 -8.13 7.73
CA VAL A 47 1.79 -7.08 7.07
C VAL A 47 3.06 -6.78 7.88
N GLN A 48 2.95 -6.65 9.20
CA GLN A 48 4.08 -6.37 10.08
C GLN A 48 5.12 -7.49 10.05
N GLN A 49 4.71 -8.76 9.96
CA GLN A 49 5.64 -9.89 9.82
C GLN A 49 6.46 -9.83 8.53
N ILE A 50 5.88 -9.29 7.46
CA ILE A 50 6.58 -9.08 6.18
C ILE A 50 7.58 -7.93 6.32
N LEU A 51 7.16 -6.82 6.94
CA LEU A 51 8.00 -5.65 7.16
C LEU A 51 9.23 -5.97 8.02
N ASP A 52 9.03 -6.69 9.12
CA ASP A 52 10.08 -7.05 10.09
C ASP A 52 10.92 -8.26 9.66
N ARG A 53 10.61 -8.87 8.51
CA ARG A 53 11.22 -10.12 8.04
C ARG A 53 11.10 -11.27 9.05
N SER A 54 10.10 -11.23 9.92
CA SER A 54 9.88 -12.28 10.92
C SER A 54 9.13 -13.49 10.33
N ASN A 55 8.53 -13.34 9.14
CA ASN A 55 7.94 -14.45 8.39
C ASN A 55 8.99 -15.51 8.02
N PRO A 56 8.72 -16.82 8.23
CA PRO A 56 9.65 -17.90 7.91
C PRO A 56 10.21 -17.89 6.49
N ALA A 57 9.47 -17.34 5.51
CA ALA A 57 9.90 -17.22 4.13
C ALA A 57 11.21 -16.43 3.98
N PHE A 58 11.49 -15.45 4.86
CA PHE A 58 12.75 -14.68 4.82
C PHE A 58 13.93 -15.44 5.42
N ARG A 59 13.71 -16.45 6.28
CA ARG A 59 14.79 -17.18 6.98
C ARG A 59 15.62 -18.07 6.05
N GLN A 60 15.12 -18.39 4.86
CA GLN A 60 15.88 -19.13 3.84
C GLN A 60 17.13 -18.37 3.34
N GLN A 61 17.33 -17.09 3.72
CA GLN A 61 18.52 -16.30 3.38
C GLN A 61 19.80 -16.66 4.14
N VAL A 62 19.73 -17.16 5.38
CA VAL A 62 20.87 -16.98 6.33
C VAL A 62 21.64 -18.27 6.64
N GLY A 63 21.14 -19.45 6.28
CA GLY A 63 21.60 -20.68 6.95
C GLY A 63 22.30 -21.77 6.14
N GLN A 64 22.01 -21.97 4.85
CA GLN A 64 22.51 -23.17 4.17
C GLN A 64 22.77 -22.98 2.67
N PRO A 65 24.03 -23.10 2.20
CA PRO A 65 24.36 -23.31 0.80
C PRO A 65 24.11 -24.77 0.38
N ASN A 66 22.97 -25.36 0.76
CA ASN A 66 22.62 -26.72 0.34
C ASN A 66 21.93 -26.68 -1.04
N MET A 67 22.76 -26.79 -2.08
CA MET A 67 22.64 -27.57 -3.33
C MET A 67 21.29 -27.84 -4.06
N HIS A 68 20.13 -27.36 -3.61
CA HIS A 68 18.83 -27.65 -4.25
C HIS A 68 17.89 -26.44 -4.40
N SER A 69 18.34 -25.23 -4.07
CA SER A 69 17.57 -24.00 -4.34
C SER A 69 17.61 -23.67 -5.83
N GLY A 70 16.82 -24.38 -6.63
CA GLY A 70 16.64 -24.11 -8.06
C GLY A 70 16.18 -22.67 -8.32
N HIS A 71 16.13 -22.26 -9.59
CA HIS A 71 15.71 -20.91 -9.99
C HIS A 71 14.40 -20.43 -9.34
N ALA A 72 13.46 -21.35 -9.08
CA ALA A 72 12.20 -21.08 -8.41
C ALA A 72 12.36 -20.53 -6.98
N GLY A 73 13.26 -21.09 -6.16
CA GLY A 73 13.48 -20.61 -4.78
C GLY A 73 14.07 -19.20 -4.73
N ARG A 74 14.99 -18.88 -5.64
CA ARG A 74 15.55 -17.52 -5.77
C ARG A 74 14.51 -16.52 -6.29
N ALA A 75 13.62 -16.94 -7.20
CA ALA A 75 12.54 -16.09 -7.70
C ALA A 75 11.52 -15.77 -6.60
N ALA A 76 11.12 -16.77 -5.81
CA ALA A 76 10.23 -16.58 -4.66
C ALA A 76 10.85 -15.63 -3.63
N GLN A 77 12.14 -15.78 -3.32
CA GLN A 77 12.83 -14.89 -2.38
C GLN A 77 12.84 -13.43 -2.85
N ARG A 78 13.15 -13.20 -4.14
CA ARG A 78 13.11 -11.85 -4.71
C ARG A 78 11.71 -11.26 -4.67
N ALA A 79 10.68 -12.07 -4.93
CA ALA A 79 9.30 -11.63 -4.87
C ALA A 79 8.88 -11.24 -3.44
N TRP A 80 9.35 -11.95 -2.41
CA TRP A 80 9.15 -11.57 -1.00
C TRP A 80 9.81 -10.23 -0.66
N GLU A 81 11.05 -10.00 -1.09
CA GLU A 81 11.74 -8.72 -0.86
C GLU A 81 11.12 -7.57 -1.65
N GLU A 82 10.68 -7.81 -2.89
CA GLU A 82 9.95 -6.84 -3.70
C GLU A 82 8.61 -6.47 -3.05
N LEU A 83 7.84 -7.48 -2.59
CA LEU A 83 6.57 -7.27 -1.88
C LEU A 83 6.78 -6.37 -0.66
N ARG A 84 7.76 -6.69 0.18
CA ARG A 84 8.11 -5.87 1.36
C ARG A 84 8.48 -4.44 0.97
N GLY A 85 9.31 -4.28 -0.06
CA GLY A 85 9.72 -2.97 -0.55
C GLY A 85 8.53 -2.13 -1.06
N LEU A 86 7.59 -2.75 -1.76
CA LEU A 86 6.40 -2.06 -2.27
C LEU A 86 5.41 -1.68 -1.16
N ILE A 87 5.28 -2.47 -0.10
CA ILE A 87 4.47 -2.11 1.07
C ILE A 87 5.04 -0.84 1.72
N VAL A 88 6.37 -0.77 1.92
CA VAL A 88 7.03 0.43 2.46
C VAL A 88 6.83 1.63 1.53
N LEU A 89 7.07 1.44 0.22
CA LEU A 89 6.88 2.51 -0.77
C LEU A 89 5.45 3.04 -0.77
N ARG A 90 4.44 2.18 -0.63
CA ARG A 90 3.04 2.59 -0.54
C ARG A 90 2.79 3.48 0.67
N CYS A 91 3.34 3.15 1.83
CA CYS A 91 3.24 3.98 3.03
C CYS A 91 3.83 5.38 2.78
N ASP A 92 5.01 5.46 2.14
CA ASP A 92 5.64 6.74 1.81
C ASP A 92 4.82 7.54 0.77
N LEU A 93 4.26 6.87 -0.24
CA LEU A 93 3.39 7.51 -1.24
C LEU A 93 2.16 8.13 -0.58
N VAL A 94 1.49 7.39 0.32
CA VAL A 94 0.30 7.86 1.03
C VAL A 94 0.66 9.00 1.98
N LYS A 95 1.76 8.89 2.73
CA LYS A 95 2.26 9.98 3.59
C LYS A 95 2.51 11.26 2.80
N ASN A 96 3.19 11.16 1.66
CA ASN A 96 3.49 12.31 0.81
C ASN A 96 2.21 12.91 0.19
N ALA A 97 1.24 12.06 -0.18
CA ALA A 97 -0.06 12.52 -0.66
C ALA A 97 -0.83 13.26 0.43
N LEU A 98 -0.87 12.75 1.66
CA LEU A 98 -1.51 13.42 2.80
C LEU A 98 -0.92 14.82 3.04
N GLN A 99 0.40 14.97 2.93
CA GLN A 99 1.07 16.27 3.06
C GLN A 99 0.79 17.22 1.88
N ALA A 100 0.70 16.70 0.66
CA ALA A 100 0.61 17.51 -0.55
C ALA A 100 -0.83 17.83 -1.00
N LEU A 101 -1.79 16.94 -0.71
CA LEU A 101 -3.18 16.99 -1.18
C LEU A 101 -4.18 17.16 -0.02
N GLY A 102 -3.73 16.94 1.22
CA GLY A 102 -4.60 16.86 2.37
C GLY A 102 -5.38 15.55 2.45
N LEU A 103 -6.07 15.35 3.58
CA LEU A 103 -6.75 14.09 3.90
C LEU A 103 -7.89 13.77 2.93
N GLY A 104 -8.78 14.74 2.68
CA GLY A 104 -10.00 14.51 1.87
C GLY A 104 -9.69 14.06 0.44
N LEU A 105 -8.79 14.76 -0.25
CA LEU A 105 -8.43 14.41 -1.62
C LEU A 105 -7.59 13.12 -1.69
N THR A 106 -6.72 12.88 -0.71
CA THR A 106 -5.97 11.60 -0.62
C THR A 106 -6.92 10.42 -0.46
N TYR A 107 -7.96 10.57 0.38
CA TYR A 107 -9.00 9.56 0.57
C TYR A 107 -9.78 9.30 -0.72
N GLU A 108 -10.25 10.36 -1.39
CA GLU A 108 -11.00 10.24 -2.63
C GLU A 108 -10.17 9.51 -3.71
N VAL A 109 -8.91 9.92 -3.90
CA VAL A 109 -8.01 9.28 -4.87
C VAL A 109 -7.77 7.80 -4.52
N THR A 110 -7.58 7.48 -3.25
CA THR A 110 -7.39 6.11 -2.79
C THR A 110 -8.63 5.25 -3.08
N SER A 111 -9.82 5.76 -2.80
CA SER A 111 -11.09 5.07 -3.11
C SER A 111 -11.25 4.84 -4.62
N GLN A 112 -10.89 5.82 -5.46
CA GLN A 112 -10.90 5.65 -6.91
C GLN A 112 -9.94 4.56 -7.38
N VAL A 113 -8.77 4.42 -6.74
CA VAL A 113 -7.82 3.34 -7.02
C VAL A 113 -8.44 1.98 -6.67
N GLU A 114 -9.01 1.83 -5.46
CA GLU A 114 -9.66 0.58 -5.05
C GLU A 114 -10.79 0.18 -5.99
N GLN A 115 -11.65 1.13 -6.38
CA GLN A 115 -12.72 0.89 -7.35
C GLN A 115 -12.17 0.48 -8.72
N ALA A 116 -11.06 1.08 -9.16
CA ALA A 116 -10.41 0.71 -10.42
C ALA A 116 -9.82 -0.71 -10.38
N LEU A 117 -9.31 -1.16 -9.24
CA LEU A 117 -8.81 -2.51 -9.03
C LEU A 117 -9.95 -3.53 -8.91
N ALA A 118 -11.05 -3.17 -8.24
CA ALA A 118 -12.26 -3.98 -8.15
C ALA A 118 -12.85 -4.29 -9.53
N ARG A 119 -12.87 -3.30 -10.43
CA ARG A 119 -13.27 -3.50 -11.84
C ARG A 119 -12.37 -4.46 -12.61
N LYS A 120 -11.14 -4.70 -12.14
CA LYS A 120 -10.19 -5.68 -12.70
C LYS A 120 -10.25 -7.05 -11.99
N GLY A 121 -11.22 -7.26 -11.09
CA GLY A 121 -11.41 -8.50 -10.35
C GLY A 121 -10.54 -8.65 -9.09
N ILE A 122 -9.81 -7.60 -8.69
CA ILE A 122 -9.05 -7.57 -7.44
C ILE A 122 -10.02 -7.19 -6.32
N LYS A 123 -10.19 -8.07 -5.32
CA LYS A 123 -11.07 -7.81 -4.19
C LYS A 123 -10.60 -6.56 -3.41
N PRO A 124 -11.51 -5.70 -2.91
CA PRO A 124 -11.14 -4.62 -2.00
C PRO A 124 -10.31 -5.14 -0.83
N GLY A 125 -9.24 -4.42 -0.48
CA GLY A 125 -8.32 -4.84 0.58
C GLY A 125 -7.39 -6.02 0.26
N ALA A 126 -7.43 -6.61 -0.94
CA ALA A 126 -6.53 -7.72 -1.30
C ALA A 126 -5.05 -7.33 -1.30
N ASP A 127 -4.76 -6.03 -1.31
CA ASP A 127 -3.41 -5.47 -1.20
C ASP A 127 -3.01 -5.18 0.27
N GLY A 128 -3.87 -5.51 1.24
CA GLY A 128 -3.66 -5.25 2.67
C GLY A 128 -3.64 -3.77 3.05
N PHE A 129 -4.28 -2.91 2.26
CA PHE A 129 -4.38 -1.49 2.55
C PHE A 129 -5.83 -1.09 2.81
N HIS A 130 -6.08 -0.60 4.02
CA HIS A 130 -7.41 -0.20 4.46
C HIS A 130 -7.39 1.23 5.01
N LEU A 131 -7.10 2.22 4.14
CA LEU A 131 -7.02 3.62 4.56
C LEU A 131 -8.33 4.09 5.20
N GLN A 132 -9.48 3.68 4.67
CA GLN A 132 -10.79 4.01 5.22
C GLN A 132 -10.94 3.51 6.66
N MET A 133 -10.62 2.24 6.92
CA MET A 133 -10.67 1.66 8.27
C MET A 133 -9.74 2.40 9.24
N GLN A 134 -8.56 2.80 8.79
CA GLN A 134 -7.61 3.57 9.61
C GLN A 134 -8.13 4.98 9.90
N MET A 135 -8.77 5.64 8.93
CA MET A 135 -9.38 6.95 9.12
C MET A 135 -10.57 6.90 10.08
N ASP A 136 -11.46 5.92 9.91
CA ASP A 136 -12.62 5.72 10.79
C ASP A 136 -12.18 5.47 12.24
N ARG A 137 -11.05 4.78 12.43
CA ARG A 137 -10.45 4.57 13.75
C ARG A 137 -9.98 5.88 14.38
N ILE A 138 -9.29 6.74 13.62
CA ILE A 138 -8.77 8.03 14.09
C ILE A 138 -9.91 9.01 14.41
N VAL A 139 -10.94 9.06 13.57
CA VAL A 139 -12.11 9.92 13.79
C VAL A 139 -12.96 9.39 14.96
N GLY A 140 -13.14 8.08 15.08
CA GLY A 140 -13.87 7.45 16.19
C GLY A 140 -13.20 7.64 17.55
N THR A 141 -11.86 7.66 17.62
CA THR A 141 -11.14 7.93 18.88
C THR A 141 -11.26 9.36 19.41
N ASN A 142 -11.67 10.33 18.57
CA ASN A 142 -11.82 11.73 19.00
C ASN A 142 -13.17 12.03 19.68
N ILE A 143 -14.15 11.12 19.64
CA ILE A 143 -15.47 11.34 20.27
C ILE A 143 -15.49 10.86 21.73
N ASP A 144 -14.54 10.03 22.15
CA ASP A 144 -14.52 9.41 23.49
C ASP A 144 -13.62 10.16 24.52
N GLN A 145 -13.01 11.28 24.14
CA GLN A 145 -12.18 12.11 25.05
C GLN A 145 -12.86 13.42 25.50
N SER A 146 -14.19 13.51 25.41
CA SER A 146 -14.95 14.67 25.93
C SER A 146 -16.24 14.25 26.60
N ILE A 147 -16.12 13.56 27.74
CA ILE A 147 -17.13 13.61 28.80
C ILE A 147 -16.38 13.74 30.14
N PRO A 148 -16.61 14.80 30.93
CA PRO A 148 -16.03 14.99 32.26
C PRO A 148 -16.58 14.00 33.30
#